data_AF-A0A535W7E6-F1
#
_entry.id   AF-A0A535W7E6-F1
#
_cell.length_a   1.000
_cell.length_b   1.000
_cell.length_c   1.000
_cell.angle_alpha   90.00
_cell.angle_beta   90.00
_cell.angle_gamma   90.00
#
_symmetry.space_group_name_H-M   'P 1'
#
loop_
_entity.id
_entity.type
_entity.pdbx_description
1 polymer ?
#
loop_
_entity_poly.entity_id
_entity_poly.type
_entity_poly.pdbx_seq_one_letter_code
_entity_poly.pdbx_strand_id
1 'polypeptide(L)'
;FIRLVKERSGVYRYPEPKILAGSNYCDIGFELDPHQQRVGEKGMRVVVIAALDNLLKGAAGNAVQALNCMCGWDESLGLTFPGLHPI
;
A
#
# COMPACT_ATOMS: atom_id res chain seq x y z
N PHE A 1 -3.77 2.70 -7.84
CA PHE A 1 -3.98 2.77 -6.37
C PHE A 1 -3.01 1.93 -5.53
N ILE A 2 -2.13 1.11 -6.10
CA ILE A 2 -1.07 0.43 -5.34
C ILE A 2 0.22 1.25 -5.45
N ARG A 3 0.95 1.44 -4.35
CA ARG A 3 2.30 2.03 -4.36
C ARG A 3 3.28 1.05 -3.75
N LEU A 4 4.42 0.88 -4.41
CA LEU A 4 5.51 0.05 -3.88
C LEU A 4 6.45 0.95 -3.09
N VAL A 5 6.56 0.71 -1.78
CA VAL A 5 7.49 1.41 -0.91
C VAL A 5 8.82 0.66 -0.94
N LYS A 6 9.81 1.24 -1.61
CA LYS A 6 11.11 0.62 -1.86
C LYS A 6 12.28 1.55 -1.52
N GLU A 7 12.12 2.32 -0.44
CA GLU A 7 13.11 3.32 -0.03
C GLU A 7 14.18 2.70 0.87
N ARG A 8 15.46 2.85 0.47
CA ARG A 8 16.61 2.36 1.26
C ARG A 8 16.99 3.29 2.40
N SER A 9 16.63 4.57 2.29
CA SER A 9 17.03 5.65 3.20
C SER A 9 15.88 6.64 3.38
N GLY A 10 15.96 7.50 4.40
CA GLY A 10 14.92 8.49 4.70
C GLY A 10 14.02 8.07 5.87
N VAL A 11 13.07 8.95 6.21
CA VAL A 11 12.20 8.79 7.37
C VAL A 11 11.11 7.73 7.11
N TYR A 12 10.52 7.71 5.91
CA TYR A 12 9.43 6.81 5.53
C TYR A 12 9.95 5.71 4.58
N ARG A 13 10.40 4.59 5.16
CA ARG A 13 11.00 3.46 4.42
C ARG A 13 10.09 2.25 4.22
N TYR A 14 9.00 2.20 4.98
CA TYR A 14 8.00 1.13 4.94
C TYR A 14 6.60 1.74 4.82
N PRO A 15 5.60 0.96 4.39
CA PRO A 15 4.20 1.40 4.38
C PRO A 15 3.79 1.95 5.76
N GLU A 16 3.21 3.15 5.77
CA GLU A 16 2.79 3.86 6.99
C GLU A 16 1.31 4.25 6.85
N PRO A 17 0.40 3.70 7.66
CA PRO A 17 -1.03 3.98 7.54
C PRO A 17 -1.39 5.45 7.77
N LYS A 18 -0.62 6.19 8.58
CA LYS A 18 -0.94 7.59 8.91
C LYS A 18 -1.03 8.47 7.67
N ILE A 19 -0.07 8.38 6.75
CA ILE A 19 -0.05 9.20 5.52
C ILE A 19 -1.07 8.75 4.47
N LEU A 20 -1.73 7.60 4.69
CA LEU A 20 -2.75 7.04 3.80
C LEU A 20 -4.17 7.43 4.21
N ALA A 21 -4.35 8.04 5.39
CA ALA A 21 -5.64 8.41 5.91
C ALA A 21 -6.44 9.25 4.91
N GLY A 22 -7.69 8.84 4.64
CA GLY A 22 -8.60 9.45 3.68
C GLY A 22 -8.27 9.17 2.20
N SER A 23 -7.17 8.47 1.90
CA SER A 23 -6.78 8.14 0.52
C SER A 23 -7.27 6.75 0.09
N ASN A 24 -7.36 6.54 -1.22
CA ASN A 24 -7.66 5.22 -1.78
C ASN A 24 -6.39 4.42 -2.14
N TYR A 25 -5.23 4.77 -1.57
CA TYR A 25 -3.97 4.06 -1.81
C TYR A 25 -3.78 2.87 -0.86
N CYS A 26 -3.08 1.85 -1.36
CA CYS A 26 -2.51 0.78 -0.57
C CYS A 26 -1.00 0.74 -0.84
N ASP A 27 -0.22 0.95 0.22
CA ASP A 27 1.24 0.90 0.17
C ASP A 27 1.70 -0.49 0.53
N ILE A 28 2.59 -1.05 -0.29
CA ILE A 28 3.14 -2.39 -0.11
C ILE A 28 4.66 -2.28 -0.06
N GLY A 29 5.25 -2.88 0.97
CA GLY A 29 6.69 -3.02 1.14
C GLY A 29 7.03 -4.43 1.61
N PHE A 30 8.29 -4.79 1.54
CA PHE A 30 8.76 -6.09 2.02
C PHE A 30 10.22 -6.04 2.41
N GLU A 31 10.61 -6.92 3.31
CA GLU A 31 12.00 -7.13 3.71
C GLU A 31 12.31 -8.63 3.66
N LEU A 32 13.50 -8.98 3.17
CA LEU A 32 14.02 -10.34 3.22
C LEU A 32 14.71 -10.55 4.57
N ASP A 33 14.52 -11.70 5.20
CA ASP A 33 15.23 -12.00 6.44
C ASP A 33 16.75 -12.06 6.18
N PRO A 34 17.55 -11.11 6.73
CA PRO A 34 18.97 -11.00 6.41
C PRO A 34 19.79 -12.16 6.98
N HIS A 35 19.23 -12.97 7.88
CA HIS A 35 19.91 -14.13 8.48
C HIS A 35 19.76 -15.41 7.64
N GLN A 36 18.98 -15.38 6.56
CA GLN A 36 18.67 -16.55 5.72
C GLN A 36 19.39 -16.48 4.36
N GLN A 37 20.71 -16.26 4.40
CA GLN A 37 21.54 -15.92 3.23
C GLN A 37 21.86 -17.10 2.30
N ARG A 38 21.50 -18.34 2.63
CA ARG A 38 21.81 -19.52 1.81
C ARG A 38 20.59 -19.98 1.01
N VAL A 39 20.59 -19.64 -0.28
CA VAL A 39 19.70 -20.23 -1.28
C VAL A 39 19.94 -21.74 -1.30
N GLY A 40 18.97 -22.53 -0.82
CA GLY A 40 19.04 -23.99 -0.82
C GLY A 40 18.96 -24.67 0.56
N GLU A 41 19.16 -23.94 1.65
CA GLU A 41 18.80 -24.40 2.99
C GLU A 41 17.33 -24.06 3.26
N LYS A 42 16.59 -24.93 3.96
CA LYS A 42 15.17 -24.74 4.27
C LYS A 42 14.91 -23.35 4.88
N GLY A 43 14.21 -22.50 4.13
CA GLY A 43 13.52 -21.31 4.63
C GLY A 43 14.08 -20.00 4.12
N MET A 44 13.48 -19.47 3.04
CA MET A 44 13.52 -18.04 2.70
C MET A 44 12.28 -17.39 3.30
N ARG A 45 12.46 -16.49 4.26
CA ARG A 45 11.42 -15.73 4.95
C ARG A 45 11.37 -14.33 4.37
N VAL A 46 10.17 -13.95 3.95
CA VAL A 46 9.85 -12.60 3.48
C VAL A 46 8.85 -12.01 4.47
N VAL A 47 9.14 -10.84 5.00
CA VAL A 47 8.18 -10.05 5.78
C VAL A 47 7.53 -9.07 4.81
N VAL A 48 6.25 -9.28 4.50
CA VAL A 48 5.47 -8.37 3.67
C VAL A 48 4.65 -7.45 4.57
N ILE A 49 4.68 -6.15 4.27
CA ILE A 49 3.96 -5.11 4.99
C ILE A 49 3.01 -4.45 3.99
N ALA A 50 1.76 -4.28 4.38
CA ALA A 50 0.78 -3.51 3.63
C ALA A 50 0.11 -2.51 4.57
N ALA A 51 -0.02 -1.26 4.12
CA ALA A 51 -0.76 -0.22 4.83
C ALA A 51 -1.82 0.38 3.91
N LEU A 52 -2.98 0.70 4.48
CA LEU A 52 -4.11 1.34 3.81
C LEU A 52 -4.98 2.03 4.86
N ASP A 53 -5.85 2.94 4.40
CA ASP A 53 -6.97 3.41 5.20
C ASP A 53 -8.09 2.36 5.17
N ASN A 54 -8.52 1.88 6.34
CA ASN A 54 -9.49 0.80 6.47
C ASN A 54 -10.92 1.18 6.05
N LEU A 55 -11.28 2.46 6.10
CA LEU A 55 -12.60 2.94 5.68
C LEU A 55 -12.63 3.33 4.19
N LEU A 56 -11.51 3.83 3.66
CA LEU A 56 -11.38 4.15 2.25
C LEU A 56 -10.95 2.91 1.47
N LYS A 57 -9.66 2.71 1.24
CA LYS A 57 -9.18 1.59 0.42
C LYS A 57 -9.57 0.22 1.00
N GLY A 58 -9.79 0.13 2.31
CA GLY A 58 -10.30 -1.08 2.97
C GLY A 58 -11.81 -1.32 2.82
N ALA A 59 -12.60 -0.32 2.45
CA ALA A 59 -14.05 -0.43 2.31
C ALA A 59 -14.63 0.47 1.21
N ALA A 60 -15.10 1.68 1.54
CA ALA A 60 -15.92 2.50 0.66
C ALA A 60 -15.17 2.98 -0.60
N GLY A 61 -13.89 3.33 -0.46
CA GLY A 61 -13.06 3.74 -1.59
C GLY A 61 -12.89 2.60 -2.61
N ASN A 62 -12.72 1.36 -2.14
CA ASN A 62 -12.64 0.19 -3.02
C ASN A 62 -14.00 -0.15 -3.66
N ALA A 63 -15.11 0.08 -2.96
CA ALA A 63 -16.45 -0.07 -3.52
C ALA A 63 -16.71 0.94 -4.65
N VAL A 64 -16.33 2.21 -4.47
CA VAL A 64 -16.42 3.23 -5.52
C VAL A 64 -15.49 2.89 -6.70
N GLN A 65 -14.28 2.40 -6.43
CA GLN A 65 -13.36 1.96 -7.49
C GLN A 65 -13.97 0.83 -8.33
N ALA A 66 -14.61 -0.16 -7.69
CA ALA A 66 -15.31 -1.23 -8.39
C ALA A 66 -16.53 -0.72 -9.17
N LEU A 67 -17.28 0.24 -8.64
CA LEU A 67 -18.37 0.92 -9.34
C LEU A 67 -17.86 1.64 -10.60
N ASN A 68 -16.77 2.40 -10.49
CA ASN A 68 -16.16 3.08 -11.63
C ASN A 68 -15.84 2.07 -12.75
N CYS A 69 -15.20 0.95 -12.41
CA CYS A 69 -14.93 -0.14 -13.35
C CYS A 69 -16.22 -0.73 -13.96
N MET A 70 -17.24 -0.99 -13.14
CA MET A 70 -18.52 -1.53 -13.60
C MET A 70 -19.25 -0.60 -14.58
N CYS A 71 -19.17 0.71 -14.36
CA CYS A 71 -19.79 1.72 -15.20
C CYS A 71 -18.93 2.16 -16.39
N GLY A 72 -17.71 1.62 -16.54
CA GLY A 72 -16.76 2.02 -17.58
C GLY A 72 -16.23 3.45 -17.40
N TRP A 73 -16.26 3.97 -16.18
CA TRP A 73 -15.69 5.27 -15.84
C TRP A 73 -14.19 5.15 -15.56
N ASP A 74 -13.52 6.30 -15.50
CA ASP A 74 -12.14 6.34 -15.03
C ASP A 74 -12.08 5.75 -13.60
N GLU A 75 -11.22 4.76 -13.40
CA GLU A 75 -11.10 4.04 -12.13
C GLU A 75 -10.77 4.99 -10.97
N SER A 76 -10.11 6.11 -11.24
CA SER A 76 -9.72 7.10 -10.24
C SER A 76 -10.75 8.18 -9.97
N LEU A 77 -11.88 8.18 -10.68
CA LEU A 77 -12.95 9.15 -10.52
C LEU A 77 -13.42 9.20 -9.05
N GLY A 78 -13.28 10.37 -8.42
CA GLY A 78 -13.65 10.61 -7.02
C GLY A 78 -12.66 10.05 -5.98
N LEU A 79 -11.52 9.50 -6.39
CA LEU A 79 -10.58 8.77 -5.52
C LEU A 79 -9.15 9.32 -5.55
N THR A 80 -8.96 10.56 -6.03
CA THR A 80 -7.65 11.17 -6.26
C THR A 80 -7.01 11.85 -5.05
N PHE A 81 -7.68 11.89 -3.90
CA PHE A 81 -7.13 12.50 -2.68
C PHE A 81 -5.83 11.78 -2.26
N PRO A 82 -4.69 12.50 -2.16
CA PRO A 82 -3.39 11.87 -2.00
C PRO A 82 -3.03 11.50 -0.56
N GLY A 83 -3.82 11.92 0.44
CA GLY A 83 -3.44 11.91 1.85
C GLY A 83 -2.81 13.25 2.27
N LEU A 84 -2.32 13.31 3.51
CA LEU A 84 -1.73 14.52 4.10
C LEU A 84 -0.34 14.24 4.67
N HIS A 85 0.51 15.27 4.72
CA HIS A 85 1.75 15.29 5.48
C HIS A 85 2.18 16.76 5.73
N PRO A 86 2.51 17.17 6.97
CA PRO A 86 2.41 16.41 8.22
C PRO A 86 0.95 16.18 8.65
N ILE A 87 0.75 15.29 9.62
CA ILE A 87 -0.53 14.97 10.26
C ILE A 87 -0.27 14.67 11.74
#